data_AF-A0A090K3H7-F1
#
_entry.id   AF-A0A090K3H7-F1
#
_cell.length_a   1.000
_cell.length_b   1.000
_cell.length_c   1.000
_cell.angle_alpha   90.00
_cell.angle_beta   90.00
_cell.angle_gamma   90.00
#
_symmetry.space_group_name_H-M   'P 1'
#
loop_
_entity.id
_entity.type
_entity.pdbx_description
1 polymer ?
#
loop_
_entity_poly.entity_id
_entity_poly.type
_entity_poly.pdbx_seq_one_letter_code
_entity_poly.pdbx_strand_id
1 'polypeptide(L)'
;MKPCLGKKTLFKQAGMTLLEVMVAMAVFGTAGLAVMKVATENLSSLAYLEEKTFANWVAANTLTELKLTKKIPGKSWRKGESELAGRTWYWRYKAESTDSSDFVGVTVEVATDKQYDSTISHLLTYVVR
;
A
#
# COMPACT_ATOMS: atom_id res chain seq x y z
N MET A 1 -80.18 -14.68 -0.31
CA MET A 1 -78.94 -14.97 0.45
C MET A 1 -77.83 -14.10 -0.16
N LYS A 2 -77.09 -13.35 0.68
CA LYS A 2 -76.37 -12.09 0.36
C LYS A 2 -75.21 -12.21 -0.66
N PRO A 3 -74.90 -11.18 -1.46
CA PRO A 3 -73.70 -11.14 -2.31
C PRO A 3 -72.48 -10.67 -1.49
N CYS A 4 -71.34 -11.34 -1.67
CA CYS A 4 -70.05 -10.96 -1.09
C CYS A 4 -69.32 -10.01 -2.04
N LEU A 5 -69.40 -8.69 -1.80
CA LEU A 5 -68.56 -7.71 -2.49
C LEU A 5 -67.16 -7.70 -1.86
N GLY A 6 -66.19 -8.31 -2.56
CA GLY A 6 -64.78 -8.13 -2.27
C GLY A 6 -64.35 -6.70 -2.62
N LYS A 7 -64.00 -5.89 -1.60
CA LYS A 7 -63.36 -4.59 -1.79
C LYS A 7 -61.99 -4.79 -2.43
N LYS A 8 -61.84 -4.46 -3.71
CA LYS A 8 -60.52 -4.25 -4.32
C LYS A 8 -59.95 -2.96 -3.72
N THR A 9 -58.93 -3.08 -2.87
CA THR A 9 -58.12 -1.94 -2.42
C THR A 9 -57.36 -1.40 -3.63
N LEU A 10 -57.89 -0.34 -4.22
CA LEU A 10 -57.30 0.34 -5.36
C LEU A 10 -56.16 1.22 -4.81
N PHE A 11 -54.92 0.74 -4.89
CA PHE A 11 -53.74 1.56 -4.57
C PHE A 11 -53.73 2.74 -5.53
N LYS A 12 -53.95 3.94 -4.99
CA LYS A 12 -53.92 5.19 -5.75
C LYS A 12 -52.46 5.48 -6.10
N GLN A 13 -52.10 5.45 -7.38
CA GLN A 13 -50.76 5.85 -7.83
C GLN A 13 -50.55 7.34 -7.53
N ALA A 14 -49.73 7.64 -6.53
CA ALA A 14 -49.17 8.96 -6.33
C ALA A 14 -47.95 9.10 -7.25
N GLY A 15 -47.97 10.06 -8.16
CA GLY A 15 -46.79 10.40 -8.96
C GLY A 15 -45.71 11.05 -8.09
N MET A 16 -44.45 10.89 -8.48
CA MET A 16 -43.31 11.49 -7.78
C MET A 16 -43.23 12.99 -8.09
N THR A 17 -42.96 13.83 -7.09
CA THR A 17 -42.82 15.28 -7.31
C THR A 17 -41.45 15.64 -7.90
N LEU A 18 -41.33 16.80 -8.56
CA LEU A 18 -40.03 17.30 -9.04
C LEU A 18 -39.00 17.41 -7.92
N LEU A 19 -39.40 17.89 -6.75
CA LEU A 19 -38.51 18.06 -5.59
C LEU A 19 -37.96 16.72 -5.09
N GLU A 20 -38.78 15.67 -5.12
CA GLU A 20 -38.40 14.33 -4.69
C GLU A 20 -37.38 13.70 -5.64
N VAL A 21 -37.55 13.88 -6.96
CA VAL A 21 -36.56 13.43 -7.97
C VAL A 21 -35.25 14.21 -7.83
N MET A 22 -35.32 15.52 -7.59
CA MET A 22 -34.12 16.35 -7.39
C MET A 22 -33.34 15.92 -6.14
N VAL A 23 -34.04 15.68 -5.02
CA VAL A 23 -33.41 15.19 -3.78
C VAL A 23 -32.87 13.77 -3.99
N ALA A 24 -33.61 12.89 -4.66
CA ALA A 24 -33.15 11.53 -4.97
C ALA A 24 -31.89 11.54 -5.83
N MET A 25 -31.83 12.40 -6.87
CA MET A 25 -30.63 12.58 -7.68
C MET A 25 -29.46 13.16 -6.88
N ALA A 26 -29.72 14.10 -5.97
CA ALA A 26 -28.67 14.66 -5.11
C ALA A 26 -28.07 13.58 -4.19
N VAL A 27 -28.92 12.80 -3.49
CA VAL A 27 -28.47 11.71 -2.62
C VAL A 27 -27.75 10.63 -3.44
N PHE A 28 -28.32 10.22 -4.57
CA PHE A 28 -27.69 9.24 -5.46
C PHE A 28 -26.33 9.72 -5.99
N GLY A 29 -26.23 10.98 -6.40
CA GLY A 29 -24.98 11.59 -6.85
C GLY A 29 -23.90 11.56 -5.77
N THR A 30 -24.25 11.91 -4.53
CA THR A 30 -23.29 11.85 -3.41
C THR A 30 -22.84 10.42 -3.08
N ALA A 31 -23.76 9.44 -3.15
CA ALA A 31 -23.41 8.03 -3.00
C ALA A 31 -22.45 7.55 -4.10
N GLY A 32 -22.68 7.96 -5.35
CA GLY A 32 -21.78 7.68 -6.47
C GLY A 32 -20.37 8.25 -6.28
N LEU A 33 -20.26 9.49 -5.80
CA LEU A 33 -18.97 10.10 -5.47
C LEU A 33 -18.24 9.34 -4.37
N ALA A 34 -18.95 8.89 -3.33
CA ALA A 34 -18.35 8.10 -2.26
C ALA A 34 -17.78 6.77 -2.78
N VAL A 35 -18.52 6.06 -3.64
CA VAL A 35 -18.06 4.81 -4.26
C VAL A 35 -16.82 5.06 -5.13
N MET A 36 -16.83 6.12 -5.94
CA MET A 36 -15.69 6.46 -6.81
C MET A 36 -14.44 6.84 -5.99
N LYS A 37 -14.63 7.53 -4.86
CA LYS A 37 -13.52 7.85 -3.94
C LYS A 37 -12.88 6.57 -3.41
N VAL A 38 -13.69 5.62 -2.93
CA VAL A 38 -13.19 4.33 -2.41
C VAL A 38 -12.45 3.55 -3.49
N ALA A 39 -12.99 3.52 -4.73
CA ALA A 39 -12.31 2.85 -5.84
C ALA A 39 -10.93 3.48 -6.13
N THR A 40 -10.84 4.81 -6.13
CA THR A 40 -9.58 5.54 -6.33
C THR A 40 -8.58 5.25 -5.21
N GLU A 41 -9.02 5.27 -3.94
CA GLU A 41 -8.17 4.97 -2.78
C GLU A 41 -7.62 3.54 -2.81
N ASN A 42 -8.42 2.57 -3.26
CA ASN A 42 -7.97 1.19 -3.43
C ASN A 42 -6.86 1.09 -4.49
N LEU A 43 -6.99 1.78 -5.62
CA LEU A 43 -5.95 1.79 -6.66
C LEU A 43 -4.64 2.41 -6.15
N SER A 44 -4.70 3.53 -5.44
CA SER A 44 -3.52 4.14 -4.82
C SER A 44 -2.85 3.21 -3.80
N SER A 45 -3.66 2.50 -3.00
CA SER A 45 -3.16 1.54 -2.02
C SER A 45 -2.45 0.35 -2.69
N LEU A 46 -2.98 -0.15 -3.81
CA LEU A 46 -2.34 -1.22 -4.58
C LEU A 46 -0.99 -0.78 -5.15
N ALA A 47 -0.91 0.41 -5.74
CA ALA A 47 0.35 0.95 -6.25
C ALA A 47 1.42 1.08 -5.14
N TYR A 48 1.00 1.51 -3.95
CA TYR A 48 1.91 1.58 -2.79
C TYR A 48 2.41 0.20 -2.35
N LEU A 49 1.55 -0.82 -2.34
CA LEU A 49 1.94 -2.19 -2.00
C LEU A 49 2.90 -2.79 -3.03
N GLU A 50 2.67 -2.53 -4.31
CA GLU A 50 3.58 -2.93 -5.40
C GLU A 50 4.97 -2.31 -5.20
N GLU A 51 5.03 -1.01 -4.97
CA GLU A 51 6.29 -0.28 -4.72
C GLU A 51 7.04 -0.86 -3.51
N LYS A 52 6.33 -1.14 -2.42
CA LYS A 52 6.91 -1.76 -1.21
C LYS A 52 7.42 -3.18 -1.46
N THR A 53 6.72 -3.95 -2.28
CA THR A 53 7.10 -5.32 -2.63
C THR A 53 8.41 -5.33 -3.41
N PHE A 54 8.52 -4.49 -4.44
CA PHE A 54 9.75 -4.37 -5.22
C PHE A 54 10.92 -3.83 -4.40
N ALA A 55 10.70 -2.80 -3.57
CA ALA A 55 11.72 -2.30 -2.66
C ALA A 55 12.22 -3.39 -1.70
N ASN A 56 11.32 -4.25 -1.21
CA ASN A 56 11.68 -5.36 -0.33
C ASN A 56 12.48 -6.45 -1.06
N TRP A 57 12.17 -6.76 -2.33
CA TRP A 57 12.99 -7.67 -3.13
C TRP A 57 14.38 -7.12 -3.40
N VAL A 58 14.51 -5.81 -3.69
CA VAL A 58 15.82 -5.16 -3.80
C VAL A 58 16.59 -5.29 -2.48
N ALA A 59 15.97 -4.99 -1.33
CA ALA A 59 16.60 -5.13 -0.03
C ALA A 59 17.05 -6.59 0.26
N ALA A 60 16.21 -7.57 -0.06
CA ALA A 60 16.51 -8.98 0.12
C ALA A 60 17.67 -9.46 -0.78
N ASN A 61 17.72 -8.98 -2.02
CA ASN A 61 18.81 -9.26 -2.95
C ASN A 61 20.13 -8.66 -2.45
N THR A 62 20.12 -7.38 -2.05
CA THR A 62 21.29 -6.70 -1.46
C THR A 62 21.79 -7.44 -0.22
N LEU A 63 20.88 -7.89 0.65
CA LEU A 63 21.27 -8.67 1.82
C LEU A 63 21.89 -10.03 1.43
N THR A 64 21.34 -10.69 0.43
CA THR A 64 21.85 -11.96 -0.07
C THR A 64 23.27 -11.79 -0.64
N GLU A 65 23.51 -10.74 -1.42
CA GLU A 65 24.84 -10.38 -1.93
C GLU A 65 25.85 -10.13 -0.80
N LEU A 66 25.42 -9.42 0.24
CA LEU A 66 26.24 -9.19 1.42
C LEU A 66 26.62 -10.51 2.12
N LYS A 67 25.64 -11.41 2.30
CA LYS A 67 25.88 -12.74 2.89
C LYS A 67 26.86 -13.58 2.06
N LEU A 68 26.78 -13.52 0.73
CA LEU A 68 27.70 -14.21 -0.17
C LEU A 68 29.15 -13.71 -0.03
N THR A 69 29.34 -12.44 0.30
CA THR A 69 30.66 -11.85 0.51
C THR A 69 31.34 -12.38 1.79
N LYS A 70 30.59 -12.99 2.73
CA LYS A 70 31.07 -13.51 4.02
C LYS A 70 31.88 -12.50 4.85
N LYS A 71 31.69 -11.21 4.60
CA LYS A 71 32.34 -10.12 5.33
C LYS A 71 31.29 -9.32 6.06
N ILE A 72 31.55 -9.04 7.32
CA ILE A 72 30.70 -8.17 8.13
C ILE A 72 30.91 -6.74 7.62
N PRO A 73 29.83 -6.01 7.31
CA PRO A 73 29.95 -4.63 6.87
C PRO A 73 30.45 -3.73 8.02
N GLY A 74 31.08 -2.61 7.65
CA GLY A 74 31.48 -1.59 8.63
C GLY A 74 30.29 -0.74 9.09
N LYS A 75 30.55 0.18 10.04
CA LYS A 75 29.56 1.16 10.52
C LYS A 75 29.24 2.26 9.51
N SER A 76 30.03 2.39 8.44
CA SER A 76 29.81 3.37 7.38
C SER A 76 28.78 2.87 6.36
N TRP A 77 27.95 3.79 5.88
CA TRP A 77 27.00 3.50 4.81
C TRP A 77 27.72 3.08 3.53
N ARG A 78 27.42 1.88 3.05
CA ARG A 78 27.66 1.46 1.67
C ARG A 78 26.40 1.71 0.88
N LYS A 79 26.55 2.24 -0.33
CA LYS A 79 25.44 2.60 -1.21
C LYS A 79 25.64 1.94 -2.57
N GLY A 80 24.54 1.69 -3.26
CA GLY A 80 24.54 1.23 -4.64
C GLY A 80 23.18 1.50 -5.30
N GLU A 81 23.06 1.04 -6.53
CA GLU A 81 21.83 1.10 -7.30
C GLU A 81 21.49 -0.28 -7.86
N SER A 82 20.22 -0.53 -8.11
CA SER A 82 19.72 -1.76 -8.71
C SER A 82 18.53 -1.43 -9.60
N GLU A 83 18.42 -2.11 -10.74
CA GLU A 83 17.28 -1.97 -11.62
C GLU A 83 16.33 -3.16 -11.42
N LEU A 84 15.07 -2.86 -11.12
CA LEU A 84 14.04 -3.88 -10.92
C LEU A 84 12.68 -3.31 -11.34
N ALA A 85 11.92 -4.12 -12.09
CA ALA A 85 10.63 -3.74 -12.68
C ALA A 85 10.69 -2.45 -13.54
N GLY A 86 11.79 -2.26 -14.28
CA GLY A 86 12.00 -1.08 -15.14
C GLY A 86 12.23 0.23 -14.39
N ARG A 87 12.56 0.15 -13.09
CA ARG A 87 12.85 1.31 -12.23
C ARG A 87 14.21 1.14 -11.57
N THR A 88 14.93 2.25 -11.41
CA THR A 88 16.16 2.31 -10.62
C THR A 88 15.83 2.52 -9.14
N TRP A 89 16.41 1.68 -8.30
CA TRP A 89 16.31 1.70 -6.85
C TRP A 89 17.67 2.01 -6.25
N TYR A 90 17.70 2.86 -5.23
CA TYR A 90 18.90 3.18 -4.49
C TYR A 90 18.88 2.46 -3.16
N TRP A 91 19.87 1.63 -2.93
CA TRP A 91 19.97 0.86 -1.70
C TRP A 91 21.22 1.27 -0.93
N ARG A 92 21.12 1.23 0.40
CA ARG A 92 22.27 1.40 1.28
C ARG A 92 22.21 0.46 2.46
N TYR A 93 23.37 0.06 2.96
CA TYR A 93 23.47 -0.74 4.16
C TYR A 93 24.60 -0.28 5.08
N LYS A 94 24.46 -0.56 6.38
CA LYS A 94 25.49 -0.35 7.41
C LYS A 94 25.37 -1.42 8.50
N ALA A 95 26.46 -1.69 9.19
CA ALA A 95 26.41 -2.39 10.46
C ALA A 95 26.02 -1.43 11.59
N GLU A 96 25.17 -1.92 12.48
CA GLU A 96 24.82 -1.28 13.74
C GLU A 96 25.37 -2.09 14.91
N SER A 97 25.77 -1.39 15.97
CA SER A 97 26.32 -2.05 17.15
C SER A 97 25.20 -2.73 17.93
N THR A 98 25.42 -3.97 18.34
CA THR A 98 24.50 -4.74 19.18
C THR A 98 25.18 -4.94 20.54
N ASP A 99 24.38 -5.13 21.60
CA ASP A 99 24.90 -5.28 22.98
C ASP A 99 25.74 -6.55 23.18
N SER A 100 25.53 -7.57 22.35
CA SER A 100 26.34 -8.79 22.33
C SER A 100 27.52 -8.67 21.35
N SER A 101 28.70 -9.16 21.74
CA SER A 101 29.90 -9.19 20.90
C SER A 101 29.80 -10.13 19.70
N ASP A 102 28.88 -11.10 19.77
CA ASP A 102 28.80 -12.23 18.85
C ASP A 102 27.91 -11.92 17.64
N PHE A 103 27.05 -10.91 17.77
CA PHE A 103 26.10 -10.49 16.74
C PHE A 103 26.34 -9.06 16.30
N VAL A 104 26.12 -8.82 15.01
CA VAL A 104 26.09 -7.48 14.44
C VAL A 104 24.77 -7.31 13.70
N GLY A 105 24.04 -6.26 14.05
CA GLY A 105 22.87 -5.82 13.29
C GLY A 105 23.31 -5.23 11.96
N VAL A 106 22.65 -5.62 10.87
CA VAL A 106 22.84 -5.01 9.54
C VAL A 106 21.51 -4.44 9.10
N THR A 107 21.51 -3.13 8.89
CA THR A 107 20.36 -2.38 8.38
C THR A 107 20.53 -2.16 6.89
N VAL A 108 19.51 -2.51 6.11
CA VAL A 108 19.39 -2.27 4.67
C VAL A 108 18.21 -1.35 4.42
N GLU A 109 18.45 -0.26 3.71
CA GLU A 109 17.44 0.74 3.34
C GLU A 109 17.37 0.86 1.83
N VAL A 110 16.14 0.98 1.30
CA VAL A 110 15.87 1.14 -0.12
C VAL A 110 14.96 2.33 -0.35
N ALA A 111 15.36 3.19 -1.29
CA ALA A 111 14.65 4.40 -1.69
C ALA A 111 14.59 4.52 -3.22
N THR A 112 13.70 5.38 -3.71
CA THR A 112 13.61 5.77 -5.12
C THR A 112 14.50 6.96 -5.48
N ASP A 113 15.08 7.62 -4.48
CA ASP A 113 15.94 8.78 -4.63
C ASP A 113 17.34 8.54 -4.03
N LYS A 114 18.34 9.33 -4.49
CA LYS A 114 19.74 9.18 -4.06
C LYS A 114 20.02 9.76 -2.67
N GLN A 115 19.14 10.63 -2.20
CA GLN A 115 19.23 11.34 -0.93
C GLN A 115 18.70 10.49 0.23
N TYR A 116 17.91 9.47 -0.09
CA TYR A 116 17.15 8.62 0.84
C TYR A 116 16.16 9.45 1.68
N ASP A 117 15.58 10.48 1.07
CA ASP A 117 14.61 11.36 1.74
C ASP A 117 13.31 10.60 2.05
N SER A 118 12.95 9.64 1.18
CA SER A 118 11.82 8.73 1.38
C SER A 118 12.26 7.27 1.26
N THR A 119 12.60 6.66 2.40
CA THR A 119 12.91 5.22 2.44
C THR A 119 11.61 4.41 2.38
N ILE A 120 11.50 3.55 1.36
CA ILE A 120 10.29 2.76 1.09
C ILE A 120 10.33 1.43 1.85
N SER A 121 11.53 0.84 1.98
CA SER A 121 11.73 -0.40 2.73
C SER A 121 12.96 -0.30 3.61
N HIS A 122 12.84 -0.84 4.82
CA HIS A 122 13.88 -0.94 5.83
C HIS A 122 13.90 -2.35 6.38
N LEU A 123 15.04 -3.04 6.24
CA LEU A 123 15.21 -4.42 6.69
C LEU A 123 16.40 -4.49 7.65
N LEU A 124 16.15 -4.98 8.86
CA LEU A 124 17.17 -5.26 9.87
C LEU A 124 17.36 -6.78 9.97
N THR A 125 18.60 -7.22 9.88
CA THR A 125 18.99 -8.62 10.12
C THR A 125 20.16 -8.69 11.09
N TYR A 126 20.32 -9.81 11.76
CA TYR A 126 21.50 -10.08 12.58
C TYR A 126 22.40 -11.09 11.87
N VAL A 127 23.70 -10.84 11.91
CA VAL A 127 24.73 -11.74 11.38
C VAL A 127 25.70 -12.06 12.51
N VAL A 128 26.11 -13.32 12.60
CA VAL A 128 27.13 -13.79 13.55
C VAL A 128 28.51 -13.34 13.06
N ARG A 129 29.34 -12.87 13.98
CA ARG A 129 30.70 -12.43 13.68
C ARG A 129 31.62 -13.57 13.24
#